data_AF-S8E3B5-F1
#
_entry.id   AF-S8E3B5-F1
#
_cell.length_a   1.000
_cell.length_b   1.000
_cell.length_c   1.000
_cell.angle_alpha   90.00
_cell.angle_beta   90.00
_cell.angle_gamma   90.00
#
_symmetry.space_group_name_H-M   'P 1'
#
loop_
_entity.id
_entity.type
_entity.pdbx_description
1 polymer ?
#
loop_
_entity_poly.entity_id
_entity_poly.type
_entity_poly.pdbx_seq_one_letter_code
_entity_poly.pdbx_strand_id
1 'polypeptide(L)'
;ISLQPEVVTHQQIQPASSKSLRFPLRPGKGLKGTKCIVKANHFFAELPDKDFHQYDVTITPEVSSRGVNRAVIRQLVLLYRDSHLGKRLPAYDGRKSLYTAGPLPFSSKEFKITLLDEEDGQGGARREREFKVVIKFAARADLHHLAMFLQGRQAEAPQEALQVLDIVLRELPTPRYCPVGRSFYSPYLGKRQPLGDGLESWRGFYQSIRPTQMGLSLNIDMSSTAFIEPLPVIEFVAQLLNRDVSARPLSDADRVKIKKALRGIKVEVTHRGNMRRKYRISGLTPQATRELTFPIDERGTLKSVVEYFRETYGFVIQHTQWPCLQVGNAQRPNYLPMEVCKIVAGQRYSKRLNEKQITELLKVTCQRPKEREEDILKTVKHNSYSEDPYAVEFGIKIS
;
A
#
# COMPACT_ATOMS: atom_id res chain seq x y z
N ILE A 1 49.27 -52.50 -19.44
CA ILE A 1 49.37 -51.51 -18.34
C ILE A 1 50.09 -50.29 -18.91
N SER A 2 49.34 -49.25 -19.25
CA SER A 2 49.86 -47.92 -19.54
C SER A 2 48.76 -46.96 -19.08
N LEU A 3 49.08 -46.16 -18.07
CA LEU A 3 48.17 -45.33 -17.31
C LEU A 3 47.82 -44.07 -18.12
N GLN A 4 46.53 -43.85 -18.38
CA GLN A 4 46.04 -42.56 -18.88
C GLN A 4 46.04 -41.53 -17.74
N PRO A 5 46.47 -40.28 -17.97
CA PRO A 5 46.37 -39.23 -16.97
C PRO A 5 44.93 -38.69 -16.88
N GLU A 6 44.42 -38.59 -15.66
CA GLU A 6 43.12 -38.02 -15.32
C GLU A 6 43.03 -36.54 -15.71
N VAL A 7 41.95 -36.17 -16.39
CA VAL A 7 41.62 -34.78 -16.71
C VAL A 7 40.98 -34.14 -15.47
N VAL A 8 41.74 -33.30 -14.78
CA VAL A 8 41.24 -32.47 -13.67
C VAL A 8 40.33 -31.39 -14.25
N THR A 9 39.02 -31.55 -14.07
CA THR A 9 38.05 -30.47 -14.35
C THR A 9 38.26 -29.34 -13.35
N HIS A 10 38.88 -28.24 -13.81
CA HIS A 10 38.91 -26.98 -13.07
C HIS A 10 37.49 -26.46 -12.87
N GLN A 11 36.98 -26.54 -11.64
CA GLN A 11 35.83 -25.74 -11.22
C GLN A 11 36.20 -24.27 -11.38
N GLN A 12 35.58 -23.58 -12.34
CA GLN A 12 35.69 -22.13 -12.48
C GLN A 12 35.14 -21.47 -11.21
N ILE A 13 36.05 -21.01 -10.35
CA ILE A 13 35.73 -20.12 -9.24
C ILE A 13 35.23 -18.82 -9.85
N GLN A 14 33.92 -18.55 -9.69
CA GLN A 14 33.32 -17.29 -10.13
C GLN A 14 34.00 -16.09 -9.43
N PRO A 15 34.12 -14.93 -10.11
CA PRO A 15 34.93 -13.83 -9.63
C PRO A 15 34.45 -13.32 -8.27
N ALA A 16 35.41 -13.11 -7.38
CA ALA A 16 35.20 -12.52 -6.07
C ALA A 16 34.65 -11.09 -6.21
N SER A 17 33.56 -10.80 -5.50
CA SER A 17 32.96 -9.46 -5.39
C SER A 17 34.01 -8.35 -5.17
N SER A 18 33.87 -7.27 -5.94
CA SER A 18 34.73 -6.06 -5.96
C SER A 18 34.59 -5.17 -4.72
N LYS A 19 33.78 -5.55 -3.73
CA LYS A 19 33.62 -4.79 -2.49
C LYS A 19 34.78 -5.10 -1.53
N SER A 20 35.58 -4.07 -1.25
CA SER A 20 36.72 -4.12 -0.32
C SER A 20 36.34 -4.35 1.14
N LEU A 21 35.06 -4.14 1.50
CA LEU A 21 34.51 -4.37 2.83
C LEU A 21 33.45 -5.49 2.76
N ARG A 22 33.69 -6.59 3.46
CA ARG A 22 32.75 -7.70 3.61
C ARG A 22 32.39 -7.88 5.08
N PHE A 23 31.15 -8.28 5.34
CA PHE A 23 30.76 -8.68 6.69
C PHE A 23 31.56 -9.93 7.10
N PRO A 24 32.02 -10.02 8.36
CA PRO A 24 32.70 -11.20 8.85
C PRO A 24 31.76 -12.41 8.80
N LEU A 25 32.31 -13.57 8.44
CA LEU A 25 31.57 -14.82 8.50
C LEU A 25 31.28 -15.18 9.96
N ARG A 26 30.17 -15.91 10.18
CA ARG A 26 29.84 -16.43 11.51
C ARG A 26 30.97 -17.37 11.97
N PRO A 27 31.64 -17.11 13.10
CA PRO A 27 32.79 -17.90 13.55
C PRO A 27 32.40 -19.30 14.07
N GLY A 28 31.12 -19.52 14.39
CA GLY A 28 30.60 -20.79 14.89
C GLY A 28 29.22 -20.66 15.52
N LYS A 29 28.72 -21.76 16.10
CA LYS A 29 27.50 -21.77 16.91
C LYS A 29 27.87 -21.68 18.40
N GLY A 30 27.08 -20.98 19.19
CA GLY A 30 27.28 -20.92 20.65
C GLY A 30 26.98 -22.28 21.31
N LEU A 31 27.76 -22.63 22.33
CA LEU A 31 27.66 -23.93 23.04
C LEU A 31 27.24 -23.80 24.51
N LYS A 32 27.17 -22.58 25.05
CA LYS A 32 26.82 -22.32 26.46
C LYS A 32 25.30 -22.22 26.66
N GLY A 33 24.83 -22.62 27.84
CA GLY A 33 23.43 -22.48 28.27
C GLY A 33 22.63 -23.77 28.20
N THR A 34 21.45 -23.76 28.82
CA THR A 34 20.50 -24.90 28.80
C THR A 34 19.74 -24.92 27.48
N LYS A 35 19.72 -26.05 26.79
CA LYS A 35 18.96 -26.23 25.55
C LYS A 35 17.46 -26.14 25.84
N CYS A 36 16.73 -25.38 25.04
CA CYS A 36 15.27 -25.32 25.08
C CYS A 36 14.69 -25.32 23.65
N ILE A 37 13.44 -25.75 23.52
CA ILE A 37 12.71 -25.73 22.26
C ILE A 37 11.98 -24.40 22.16
N VAL A 38 12.15 -23.72 21.02
CA VAL A 38 11.47 -22.46 20.71
C VAL A 38 10.78 -22.56 19.37
N LYS A 39 9.70 -21.80 19.22
CA LYS A 39 9.04 -21.58 17.93
C LYS A 39 9.39 -20.19 17.43
N ALA A 40 9.59 -20.08 16.13
CA ALA A 40 9.76 -18.80 15.45
C ALA A 40 8.58 -18.59 14.50
N ASN A 41 8.16 -17.34 14.33
CA ASN A 41 7.13 -16.93 13.37
C ASN A 41 7.68 -16.87 11.93
N HIS A 42 8.33 -17.97 11.54
CA HIS A 42 8.99 -18.18 10.27
C HIS A 42 8.39 -19.46 9.67
N PHE A 43 7.80 -19.32 8.49
CA PHE A 43 7.19 -20.41 7.72
C PHE A 43 8.12 -20.75 6.58
N PHE A 44 8.43 -22.03 6.34
CA PHE A 44 9.39 -22.37 5.30
C PHE A 44 8.83 -22.03 3.93
N ALA A 45 9.70 -21.55 3.05
CA ALA A 45 9.37 -21.23 1.67
C ALA A 45 10.24 -22.08 0.75
N GLU A 46 9.60 -22.93 -0.04
CA GLU A 46 10.26 -23.71 -1.09
C GLU A 46 10.11 -22.97 -2.42
N LEU A 47 11.20 -22.96 -3.20
CA LEU A 47 11.22 -22.41 -4.54
C LEU A 47 11.31 -23.52 -5.57
N PRO A 48 10.71 -23.32 -6.76
CA PRO A 48 10.91 -24.25 -7.86
C PRO A 48 12.31 -24.06 -8.46
N ASP A 49 12.78 -25.08 -9.18
CA ASP A 49 13.92 -24.96 -10.09
C ASP A 49 13.47 -24.30 -11.40
N LYS A 50 13.10 -23.02 -11.33
CA LYS A 50 12.63 -22.22 -12.48
C LYS A 50 13.13 -20.80 -12.40
N ASP A 51 13.59 -20.26 -13.51
CA ASP A 51 14.08 -18.88 -13.54
C ASP A 51 12.96 -17.86 -13.72
N PHE A 52 13.05 -16.78 -12.95
CA PHE A 52 12.14 -15.66 -13.09
C PHE A 52 12.68 -14.67 -14.11
N HIS A 53 11.76 -14.05 -14.85
CA HIS A 53 12.12 -13.10 -15.90
C HIS A 53 11.61 -11.72 -15.52
N GLN A 54 12.51 -10.74 -15.51
CA GLN A 54 12.23 -9.34 -15.22
C GLN A 54 12.01 -8.55 -16.51
N TYR A 55 10.98 -7.72 -16.48
CA TYR A 55 10.62 -6.80 -17.53
C TYR A 55 10.48 -5.39 -16.96
N ASP A 56 10.96 -4.41 -17.72
CA ASP A 56 10.72 -2.99 -17.48
C ASP A 56 9.36 -2.60 -18.07
N VAL A 57 8.56 -1.92 -17.26
CA VAL A 57 7.24 -1.40 -17.60
C VAL A 57 7.29 0.11 -17.66
N THR A 58 6.82 0.66 -18.77
CA THR A 58 6.60 2.10 -18.92
C THR A 58 5.13 2.36 -19.22
N ILE A 59 4.50 3.23 -18.44
CA ILE A 59 3.09 3.63 -18.60
C ILE A 59 3.05 5.09 -19.02
N THR A 60 2.34 5.39 -20.10
CA THR A 60 2.14 6.75 -20.62
C THR A 60 0.64 7.04 -20.75
N PRO A 61 0.13 8.16 -20.21
CA PRO A 61 0.84 9.21 -19.45
C PRO A 61 1.39 8.70 -18.11
N GLU A 62 2.42 9.38 -17.59
CA GLU A 62 3.03 9.01 -16.31
C GLU A 62 2.03 9.19 -15.16
N VAL A 63 1.88 8.16 -14.33
CA VAL A 63 1.00 8.19 -13.17
C VAL A 63 1.80 7.94 -11.89
N SER A 64 1.71 8.88 -10.96
CA SER A 64 2.38 8.80 -9.65
C SER A 64 1.74 7.80 -8.70
N SER A 65 0.45 7.48 -8.91
CA SER A 65 -0.30 6.55 -8.07
C SER A 65 0.03 5.09 -8.41
N ARG A 66 0.71 4.40 -7.50
CA ARG A 66 0.94 2.94 -7.59
C ARG A 66 -0.36 2.14 -7.75
N GLY A 67 -1.45 2.60 -7.13
CA GLY A 67 -2.75 1.93 -7.21
C GLY A 67 -3.32 1.95 -8.63
N VAL A 68 -3.22 3.09 -9.32
CA VAL A 68 -3.63 3.24 -10.72
C VAL A 68 -2.73 2.41 -11.63
N ASN A 69 -1.40 2.48 -11.46
CA ASN A 69 -0.46 1.66 -12.23
C ASN A 69 -0.78 0.16 -12.12
N ARG A 70 -1.09 -0.32 -10.91
CA ARG A 70 -1.52 -1.72 -10.71
C ARG A 70 -2.87 -2.00 -11.37
N ALA A 71 -3.81 -1.06 -11.37
CA ALA A 71 -5.08 -1.21 -12.08
C ALA A 71 -4.86 -1.34 -13.60
N VAL A 72 -3.97 -0.54 -14.18
CA VAL A 72 -3.60 -0.61 -15.60
C VAL A 72 -3.06 -2.00 -15.93
N ILE A 73 -2.10 -2.50 -15.15
CA ILE A 73 -1.51 -3.82 -15.39
C ILE A 73 -2.51 -4.95 -15.15
N ARG A 74 -3.39 -4.85 -14.14
CA ARG A 74 -4.48 -5.83 -13.96
C ARG A 74 -5.38 -5.89 -15.19
N GLN A 75 -5.77 -4.74 -15.74
CA GLN A 75 -6.59 -4.69 -16.94
C GLN A 75 -5.85 -5.26 -18.17
N LEU A 76 -4.54 -5.00 -18.29
CA LEU A 76 -3.70 -5.61 -19.32
C LEU A 76 -3.69 -7.13 -19.22
N VAL A 77 -3.49 -7.68 -18.02
CA VAL A 77 -3.53 -9.12 -17.79
C VAL A 77 -4.90 -9.68 -18.13
N LEU A 78 -5.99 -9.04 -17.70
CA LEU A 78 -7.35 -9.49 -18.03
C LEU A 78 -7.60 -9.56 -19.54
N LEU A 79 -7.11 -8.59 -20.32
CA LEU A 79 -7.33 -8.53 -21.77
C LEU A 79 -6.38 -9.41 -22.59
N TYR A 80 -5.13 -9.56 -22.14
CA TYR A 80 -4.06 -10.10 -22.99
C TYR A 80 -3.33 -11.32 -22.41
N ARG A 81 -3.79 -11.87 -21.27
CA ARG A 81 -3.16 -13.06 -20.66
C ARG A 81 -3.07 -14.22 -21.64
N ASP A 82 -4.19 -14.61 -22.24
CA ASP A 82 -4.24 -15.79 -23.11
C ASP A 82 -3.61 -15.55 -24.48
N SER A 83 -3.67 -14.31 -24.99
CA SER A 83 -3.23 -13.99 -26.34
C SER A 83 -1.74 -13.62 -26.44
N HIS A 84 -1.24 -12.76 -25.54
CA HIS A 84 0.09 -12.15 -25.67
C HIS A 84 1.03 -12.46 -24.51
N LEU A 85 0.52 -12.74 -23.31
CA LEU A 85 1.38 -13.05 -22.16
C LEU A 85 1.73 -14.54 -22.07
N GLY A 86 1.28 -15.35 -23.02
CA GLY A 86 1.53 -16.80 -23.03
C GLY A 86 0.90 -17.49 -21.82
N LYS A 87 -0.31 -17.06 -21.42
CA LYS A 87 -1.08 -17.53 -20.26
C LYS A 87 -0.46 -17.26 -18.89
N ARG A 88 0.67 -16.55 -18.84
CA ARG A 88 1.39 -16.24 -17.60
C ARG A 88 0.67 -15.19 -16.76
N LEU A 89 0.84 -15.31 -15.45
CA LEU A 89 0.32 -14.35 -14.47
C LEU A 89 1.48 -13.50 -13.91
N PRO A 90 1.71 -12.28 -14.44
CA PRO A 90 2.84 -11.46 -14.02
C PRO A 90 2.61 -10.80 -12.66
N ALA A 91 3.65 -10.75 -11.83
CA ALA A 91 3.69 -9.94 -10.59
C ALA A 91 4.29 -8.56 -10.89
N TYR A 92 3.73 -7.50 -10.32
CA TYR A 92 4.13 -6.13 -10.66
C TYR A 92 4.43 -5.33 -9.39
N ASP A 93 5.51 -4.54 -9.38
CA ASP A 93 5.85 -3.73 -8.20
C ASP A 93 4.93 -2.50 -8.02
N GLY A 94 4.19 -2.12 -9.05
CA GLY A 94 3.35 -0.91 -9.09
C GLY A 94 4.06 0.33 -9.64
N ARG A 95 5.28 0.17 -10.18
CA ARG A 95 6.09 1.25 -10.74
C ARG A 95 6.70 0.89 -12.10
N LYS A 96 7.75 0.06 -12.13
CA LYS A 96 8.54 -0.18 -13.34
C LYS A 96 8.95 -1.63 -13.54
N SER A 97 8.81 -2.48 -12.53
CA SER A 97 9.35 -3.84 -12.57
C SER A 97 8.20 -4.85 -12.58
N LEU A 98 8.18 -5.68 -13.62
CA LEU A 98 7.23 -6.77 -13.81
C LEU A 98 8.00 -8.09 -13.89
N TYR A 99 7.48 -9.13 -13.24
CA TYR A 99 8.13 -10.43 -13.12
C TYR A 99 7.19 -11.53 -13.60
N THR A 100 7.75 -12.58 -14.17
CA THR A 100 7.00 -13.76 -14.65
C THR A 100 7.77 -15.06 -14.39
N ALA A 101 7.02 -16.15 -14.23
CA ALA A 101 7.54 -17.52 -14.09
C ALA A 101 7.86 -18.15 -15.46
N GLY A 102 8.83 -17.56 -16.16
CA GLY A 102 9.27 -17.94 -17.50
C GLY A 102 9.09 -16.81 -18.52
N PRO A 103 9.70 -16.93 -19.71
CA PRO A 103 9.77 -15.82 -20.66
C PRO A 103 8.40 -15.54 -21.31
N LEU A 104 8.03 -14.26 -21.39
CA LEU A 104 6.98 -13.78 -22.28
C LEU A 104 7.33 -14.08 -23.76
N PRO A 105 6.35 -14.31 -24.64
CA PRO A 105 6.57 -14.62 -26.07
C PRO A 105 7.02 -13.41 -26.89
N PHE A 106 7.63 -12.40 -26.26
CA PHE A 106 8.19 -11.20 -26.86
C PHE A 106 9.29 -10.60 -25.98
N SER A 107 10.26 -9.95 -26.61
CA SER A 107 11.30 -9.18 -25.89
C SER A 107 10.87 -7.73 -25.61
N SER A 108 9.97 -7.17 -26.42
CA SER A 108 9.36 -5.85 -26.20
C SER A 108 8.00 -5.81 -26.87
N LYS A 109 6.97 -5.31 -26.18
CA LYS A 109 5.64 -5.12 -26.76
C LYS A 109 4.92 -3.94 -26.14
N GLU A 110 4.13 -3.28 -26.98
CA GLU A 110 3.26 -2.17 -26.61
C GLU A 110 1.80 -2.63 -26.54
N PHE A 111 1.08 -2.13 -25.54
CA PHE A 111 -0.33 -2.39 -25.30
C PHE A 111 -1.06 -1.07 -25.10
N LYS A 112 -2.32 -1.03 -25.55
CA LYS A 112 -3.25 0.06 -25.25
C LYS A 112 -4.27 -0.46 -24.25
N ILE A 113 -4.39 0.25 -23.13
CA ILE A 113 -5.25 -0.11 -22.01
C ILE A 113 -6.16 1.06 -21.69
N THR A 114 -7.46 0.83 -21.75
CA THR A 114 -8.45 1.81 -21.34
C THR A 114 -8.91 1.47 -19.93
N LEU A 115 -8.78 2.42 -19.01
CA LEU A 115 -9.40 2.33 -17.69
C LEU A 115 -10.60 3.27 -17.62
N LEU A 116 -11.68 2.76 -17.05
CA LEU A 116 -12.80 3.59 -16.63
C LEU A 116 -12.38 4.31 -15.36
N ASP A 117 -12.37 5.63 -15.43
CA ASP A 117 -11.97 6.45 -14.30
C ASP A 117 -13.13 6.59 -13.32
N GLU A 118 -13.05 5.90 -12.18
CA GLU A 118 -13.93 6.14 -11.04
C GLU A 118 -13.47 7.36 -10.21
N GLU A 119 -12.26 7.88 -10.46
CA GLU A 119 -11.65 8.97 -9.69
C GLU A 119 -11.18 10.12 -10.60
N ASP A 120 -12.08 10.99 -11.06
CA ASP A 120 -11.69 12.38 -11.35
C ASP A 120 -12.73 13.41 -10.89
N GLY A 121 -12.43 14.04 -9.75
CA GLY A 121 -11.54 15.19 -9.81
C GLY A 121 -11.95 16.44 -10.59
N GLN A 122 -12.80 16.40 -11.63
CA GLN A 122 -13.25 17.58 -12.40
C GLN A 122 -14.43 17.26 -13.35
N GLY A 123 -15.66 17.20 -12.82
CA GLY A 123 -16.92 17.60 -13.50
C GLY A 123 -17.30 16.95 -14.85
N GLY A 124 -16.53 16.01 -15.39
CA GLY A 124 -16.82 15.32 -16.64
C GLY A 124 -17.57 14.02 -16.41
N ALA A 125 -18.29 13.56 -17.45
CA ALA A 125 -18.76 12.18 -17.58
C ALA A 125 -17.63 11.18 -17.29
N ARG A 126 -17.94 9.93 -16.95
CA ARG A 126 -16.96 8.82 -16.84
C ARG A 126 -15.95 8.93 -17.99
N ARG A 127 -14.74 9.40 -17.69
CA ARG A 127 -13.70 9.57 -18.70
C ARG A 127 -12.96 8.26 -18.79
N GLU A 128 -13.04 7.65 -19.96
CA GLU A 128 -12.10 6.61 -20.34
C GLU A 128 -10.73 7.25 -20.45
N ARG A 129 -9.77 6.75 -19.65
CA ARG A 129 -8.37 7.13 -19.77
C ARG A 129 -7.65 6.02 -20.50
N GLU A 130 -7.07 6.38 -21.64
CA GLU A 130 -6.21 5.48 -22.39
C GLU A 130 -4.77 5.58 -21.87
N PHE A 131 -4.18 4.41 -21.66
CA PHE A 131 -2.79 4.23 -21.26
C PHE A 131 -2.07 3.40 -22.32
N LYS A 132 -0.91 3.90 -22.73
CA LYS A 132 0.07 3.15 -23.50
C LYS A 132 1.02 2.47 -22.51
N VAL A 133 1.09 1.14 -22.56
CA VAL A 133 1.95 0.33 -21.70
C VAL A 133 2.98 -0.37 -22.57
N VAL A 134 4.26 -0.14 -22.30
CA VAL A 134 5.37 -0.85 -22.94
C VAL A 134 6.00 -1.79 -21.94
N ILE A 135 6.11 -3.07 -22.29
CA ILE A 135 6.77 -4.11 -21.50
C ILE A 135 8.00 -4.57 -22.28
N LYS A 136 9.19 -4.41 -21.70
CA LYS A 136 10.48 -4.76 -22.33
C LYS A 136 11.29 -5.69 -21.42
N PHE A 137 11.85 -6.75 -21.99
CA PHE A 137 12.73 -7.67 -21.27
C PHE A 137 13.96 -6.92 -20.74
N ALA A 138 14.26 -7.12 -19.45
CA ALA A 138 15.37 -6.49 -18.77
C ALA A 138 16.44 -7.51 -18.39
N ALA A 139 16.07 -8.53 -17.60
CA ALA A 139 17.02 -9.50 -17.08
C ALA A 139 16.33 -10.82 -16.68
N ARG A 140 17.14 -11.87 -16.50
CA ARG A 140 16.74 -13.13 -15.87
C ARG A 140 17.19 -13.09 -14.41
N ALA A 141 16.27 -13.28 -13.47
CA ALA A 141 16.60 -13.35 -12.06
C ALA A 141 17.26 -14.70 -11.77
N ASP A 142 18.47 -14.64 -11.23
CA ASP A 142 19.27 -15.83 -10.94
C ASP A 142 18.86 -16.47 -9.61
N LEU A 143 17.96 -17.46 -9.67
CA LEU A 143 17.61 -18.28 -8.51
C LEU A 143 18.70 -19.29 -8.14
N HIS A 144 19.58 -19.64 -9.07
CA HIS A 144 20.70 -20.54 -8.79
C HIS A 144 21.70 -19.87 -7.84
N HIS A 145 21.99 -18.59 -8.03
CA HIS A 145 22.76 -17.80 -7.08
C HIS A 145 22.09 -17.75 -5.70
N LEU A 146 20.76 -17.64 -5.63
CA LEU A 146 20.05 -17.72 -4.36
C LEU A 146 20.22 -19.08 -3.69
N ALA A 147 20.13 -20.18 -4.44
CA ALA A 147 20.38 -21.53 -3.92
C ALA A 147 21.83 -21.68 -3.39
N MET A 148 22.83 -21.20 -4.14
CA MET A 148 24.23 -21.21 -3.69
C MET A 148 24.44 -20.37 -2.42
N PHE A 149 23.78 -19.21 -2.32
CA PHE A 149 23.83 -18.36 -1.12
C PHE A 149 23.23 -19.06 0.09
N LEU A 150 22.06 -19.71 -0.06
CA LEU A 150 21.41 -20.45 1.02
C LEU A 150 22.25 -21.64 1.50
N GLN A 151 23.02 -22.27 0.60
CA GLN A 151 23.98 -23.32 0.93
C GLN A 151 25.29 -22.80 1.54
N GLY A 152 25.46 -21.48 1.65
CA GLY A 152 26.68 -20.85 2.16
C GLY A 152 27.88 -20.94 1.22
N ARG A 153 27.67 -21.28 -0.06
CA ARG A 153 28.71 -21.32 -1.10
C ARG A 153 29.02 -19.93 -1.68
N GLN A 154 28.07 -19.02 -1.56
CA GLN A 154 28.18 -17.61 -1.94
C GLN A 154 28.00 -16.74 -0.69
N ALA A 155 28.84 -15.71 -0.55
CA ALA A 155 28.79 -14.82 0.61
C ALA A 155 27.79 -13.66 0.46
N GLU A 156 27.49 -13.27 -0.78
CA GLU A 156 26.58 -12.15 -1.07
C GLU A 156 25.16 -12.65 -1.31
N ALA A 157 24.19 -12.04 -0.63
CA ALA A 157 22.78 -12.35 -0.83
C ALA A 157 22.28 -11.72 -2.14
N PRO A 158 21.64 -12.46 -3.05
CA PRO A 158 21.06 -11.91 -4.27
C PRO A 158 19.79 -11.12 -3.94
N GLN A 159 19.95 -9.82 -3.71
CA GLN A 159 18.86 -8.91 -3.32
C GLN A 159 17.76 -8.86 -4.36
N GLU A 160 18.11 -8.97 -5.65
CA GLU A 160 17.15 -8.96 -6.75
C GLU A 160 16.18 -10.14 -6.66
N ALA A 161 16.71 -11.36 -6.48
CA ALA A 161 15.89 -12.56 -6.33
C ALA A 161 14.97 -12.47 -5.09
N LEU A 162 15.50 -12.00 -3.95
CA LEU A 162 14.69 -11.79 -2.74
C LEU A 162 13.60 -10.73 -2.94
N GLN A 163 13.90 -9.67 -3.70
CA GLN A 163 12.93 -8.63 -4.03
C GLN A 163 11.82 -9.17 -4.93
N VAL A 164 12.13 -10.02 -5.92
CA VAL A 164 11.12 -10.68 -6.76
C VAL A 164 10.15 -11.48 -5.90
N LEU A 165 10.68 -12.32 -5.01
CA LEU A 165 9.88 -13.15 -4.11
C LEU A 165 8.99 -12.31 -3.19
N ASP A 166 9.52 -11.22 -2.64
CA ASP A 166 8.73 -10.29 -1.83
C ASP A 166 7.60 -9.66 -2.66
N ILE A 167 7.84 -9.27 -3.91
CA ILE A 167 6.81 -8.69 -4.79
C ILE A 167 5.72 -9.72 -5.10
N VAL A 168 6.09 -10.94 -5.47
CA VAL A 168 5.15 -12.02 -5.81
C VAL A 168 4.22 -12.32 -4.64
N LEU A 169 4.78 -12.56 -3.45
CA LEU A 169 3.99 -12.87 -2.25
C LEU A 169 3.14 -11.69 -1.77
N ARG A 170 3.35 -10.48 -2.29
CA ARG A 170 2.60 -9.28 -1.95
C ARG A 170 1.51 -8.95 -2.96
N GLU A 171 1.48 -9.60 -4.12
CA GLU A 171 0.56 -9.25 -5.22
C GLU A 171 -0.90 -9.49 -4.83
N LEU A 172 -1.23 -10.64 -4.24
CA LEU A 172 -2.57 -10.98 -3.77
C LEU A 172 -3.06 -10.20 -2.53
N PRO A 173 -2.27 -9.99 -1.46
CA PRO A 173 -2.73 -9.24 -0.29
C PRO A 173 -2.89 -7.73 -0.57
N THR A 174 -2.16 -7.17 -1.55
CA THR A 174 -2.22 -5.72 -1.87
C THR A 174 -3.62 -5.19 -2.21
N PRO A 175 -4.47 -5.86 -3.01
CA PRO A 175 -5.85 -5.42 -3.24
C PRO A 175 -6.80 -5.73 -2.06
N ARG A 176 -6.49 -6.73 -1.21
CA ARG A 176 -7.35 -7.14 -0.09
C ARG A 176 -7.20 -6.25 1.15
N TYR A 177 -6.02 -5.65 1.32
CA TYR A 177 -5.63 -4.91 2.51
C TYR A 177 -5.08 -3.53 2.17
N CYS A 178 -4.86 -2.69 3.18
CA CYS A 178 -4.14 -1.43 3.06
C CYS A 178 -2.63 -1.67 3.24
N PRO A 179 -1.81 -1.62 2.17
CA PRO A 179 -0.38 -1.85 2.28
C PRO A 179 0.35 -0.62 2.85
N VAL A 180 1.18 -0.85 3.86
CA VAL A 180 2.00 0.18 4.50
C VAL A 180 3.40 -0.39 4.76
N GLY A 181 4.37 0.05 3.97
CA GLY A 181 5.72 -0.53 4.02
C GLY A 181 5.66 -2.03 3.71
N ARG A 182 6.15 -2.87 4.63
CA ARG A 182 6.08 -4.33 4.53
C ARG A 182 4.86 -4.97 5.20
N SER A 183 3.98 -4.15 5.78
CA SER A 183 2.79 -4.62 6.49
C SER A 183 1.51 -4.39 5.70
N PHE A 184 0.47 -5.16 6.04
CA PHE A 184 -0.87 -5.08 5.48
C PHE A 184 -1.87 -4.88 6.61
N TYR A 185 -2.72 -3.87 6.51
CA TYR A 185 -3.69 -3.52 7.55
C TYR A 185 -5.12 -3.61 7.02
N SER A 186 -6.06 -4.00 7.87
CA SER A 186 -7.47 -4.01 7.49
C SER A 186 -8.35 -3.69 8.69
N PRO A 187 -9.46 -2.97 8.44
CA PRO A 187 -10.41 -2.66 9.50
C PRO A 187 -11.28 -3.86 9.88
N TYR A 188 -11.14 -4.98 9.17
CA TYR A 188 -11.82 -6.25 9.43
C TYR A 188 -10.87 -7.32 10.01
N LEU A 189 -9.58 -7.00 10.15
CA LEU A 189 -8.60 -7.89 10.76
C LEU A 189 -8.62 -7.63 12.27
N GLY A 190 -9.49 -8.33 12.98
CA GLY A 190 -9.73 -8.12 14.41
C GLY A 190 -10.61 -6.89 14.73
N LYS A 191 -10.66 -6.50 16.00
CA LYS A 191 -11.52 -5.40 16.47
C LYS A 191 -10.85 -4.04 16.31
N ARG A 192 -11.54 -3.10 15.66
CA ARG A 192 -11.15 -1.69 15.62
C ARG A 192 -11.28 -1.08 17.01
N GLN A 193 -10.33 -0.25 17.38
CA GLN A 193 -10.34 0.41 18.68
C GLN A 193 -10.09 1.92 18.49
N PRO A 194 -10.98 2.78 19.00
CA PRO A 194 -10.78 4.21 18.94
C PRO A 194 -9.58 4.60 19.79
N LEU A 195 -8.70 5.43 19.23
CA LEU A 195 -7.56 6.04 19.92
C LEU A 195 -7.90 7.46 20.43
N GLY A 196 -9.01 8.04 19.94
CA GLY A 196 -9.43 9.40 20.22
C GLY A 196 -8.93 10.40 19.18
N ASP A 197 -9.51 11.61 19.18
CA ASP A 197 -9.28 12.67 18.20
C ASP A 197 -9.57 12.24 16.74
N GLY A 198 -10.57 11.38 16.53
CA GLY A 198 -10.94 10.87 15.21
C GLY A 198 -9.93 9.88 14.63
N LEU A 199 -9.14 9.21 15.48
CA LEU A 199 -8.21 8.16 15.10
C LEU A 199 -8.66 6.82 15.67
N GLU A 200 -8.47 5.77 14.89
CA GLU A 200 -8.68 4.38 15.29
C GLU A 200 -7.42 3.54 15.01
N SER A 201 -7.29 2.41 15.71
CA SER A 201 -6.26 1.42 15.41
C SER A 201 -6.81 0.32 14.50
N TRP A 202 -6.05 0.01 13.45
CA TRP A 202 -6.27 -1.17 12.64
C TRP A 202 -5.17 -2.19 12.94
N ARG A 203 -5.57 -3.46 13.08
CA ARG A 203 -4.58 -4.54 13.09
C ARG A 203 -4.25 -4.95 11.66
N GLY A 204 -3.16 -5.67 11.57
CA GLY A 204 -2.56 -6.11 10.34
C GLY A 204 -1.46 -7.12 10.61
N PHE A 205 -0.69 -7.41 9.58
CA PHE A 205 0.45 -8.30 9.69
C PHE A 205 1.61 -7.78 8.85
N TYR A 206 2.81 -7.93 9.39
CA TYR A 206 4.07 -7.80 8.68
C TYR A 206 4.32 -9.05 7.84
N GLN A 207 4.86 -8.87 6.64
CA GLN A 207 5.26 -9.97 5.77
C GLN A 207 6.61 -9.65 5.12
N SER A 208 7.56 -10.59 5.19
CA SER A 208 8.83 -10.50 4.48
C SER A 208 9.42 -11.89 4.26
N ILE A 209 9.82 -12.18 3.03
CA ILE A 209 10.68 -13.34 2.75
C ILE A 209 12.09 -13.06 3.29
N ARG A 210 12.73 -14.05 3.92
CA ARG A 210 14.08 -13.95 4.47
C ARG A 210 14.90 -15.21 4.22
N PRO A 211 16.16 -15.09 3.78
CA PRO A 211 17.09 -16.21 3.78
C PRO A 211 17.53 -16.55 5.21
N THR A 212 17.58 -17.83 5.51
CA THR A 212 18.03 -18.37 6.79
C THR A 212 18.97 -19.55 6.56
N GLN A 213 19.65 -20.01 7.61
CA GLN A 213 20.49 -21.22 7.52
C GLN A 213 19.68 -22.49 7.22
N MET A 214 18.37 -22.48 7.44
CA MET A 214 17.47 -23.59 7.16
C MET A 214 16.79 -23.46 5.78
N GLY A 215 17.18 -22.48 4.97
CA GLY A 215 16.54 -22.15 3.69
C GLY A 215 15.75 -20.83 3.75
N LEU A 216 14.87 -20.63 2.78
CA LEU A 216 14.02 -19.44 2.75
C LEU A 216 12.87 -19.58 3.74
N SER A 217 12.49 -18.46 4.33
CA SER A 217 11.38 -18.40 5.27
C SER A 217 10.54 -17.15 5.04
N LEU A 218 9.23 -17.30 5.05
CA LEU A 218 8.29 -16.21 5.11
C LEU A 218 8.10 -15.82 6.58
N ASN A 219 8.59 -14.65 6.96
CA ASN A 219 8.37 -14.11 8.30
C ASN A 219 7.05 -13.35 8.34
N ILE A 220 6.16 -13.77 9.26
CA ILE A 220 4.85 -13.15 9.46
C ILE A 220 4.70 -12.78 10.93
N ASP A 221 4.31 -11.55 11.21
CA ASP A 221 4.08 -11.08 12.57
C ASP A 221 2.87 -10.15 12.64
N MET A 222 2.20 -10.11 13.80
CA MET A 222 1.08 -9.20 14.00
C MET A 222 1.57 -7.76 14.18
N SER A 223 0.83 -6.82 13.60
CA SER A 223 1.13 -5.40 13.68
C SER A 223 -0.16 -4.60 13.87
N SER A 224 -0.08 -3.46 14.56
CA SER A 224 -1.17 -2.49 14.63
C SER A 224 -0.64 -1.09 14.35
N THR A 225 -1.45 -0.26 13.69
CA THR A 225 -1.11 1.14 13.46
C THR A 225 -2.35 2.02 13.42
N ALA A 226 -2.15 3.33 13.54
CA ALA A 226 -3.24 4.31 13.58
C ALA A 226 -3.72 4.69 12.17
N PHE A 227 -5.04 4.74 12.02
CA PHE A 227 -5.76 5.20 10.85
C PHE A 227 -6.71 6.32 11.26
N ILE A 228 -7.05 7.19 10.31
CA ILE A 228 -8.05 8.22 10.51
C ILE A 228 -9.43 7.58 10.34
N GLU A 229 -10.32 7.81 11.30
CA GLU A 229 -11.67 7.25 11.25
C GLU A 229 -12.46 7.84 10.05
N PRO A 230 -13.23 7.00 9.32
CA PRO A 230 -14.00 7.44 8.16
C PRO A 230 -15.33 8.11 8.57
N LEU A 231 -15.24 9.18 9.36
CA LEU A 231 -16.37 9.92 9.92
C LEU A 231 -16.81 11.07 9.01
N PRO A 232 -18.08 11.52 9.10
CA PRO A 232 -18.47 12.86 8.69
C PRO A 232 -17.52 13.91 9.29
N VAL A 233 -17.14 14.93 8.52
CA VAL A 233 -16.12 15.90 8.96
C VAL A 233 -16.59 16.67 10.21
N ILE A 234 -17.90 16.94 10.35
CA ILE A 234 -18.47 17.56 11.54
C ILE A 234 -18.23 16.69 12.79
N GLU A 235 -18.49 15.38 12.71
CA GLU A 235 -18.26 14.44 13.81
C GLU A 235 -16.78 14.31 14.15
N PHE A 236 -15.90 14.26 13.14
CA PHE A 236 -14.46 14.26 13.35
C PHE A 236 -14.01 15.52 14.10
N VAL A 237 -14.53 16.70 13.73
CA VAL A 237 -14.22 17.96 14.43
C VAL A 237 -14.76 17.95 15.86
N ALA A 238 -15.95 17.41 16.09
CA ALA A 238 -16.52 17.25 17.43
C ALA A 238 -15.62 16.39 18.33
N GLN A 239 -15.16 15.23 17.82
CA GLN A 239 -14.23 14.36 18.53
C GLN A 239 -12.88 15.04 18.78
N LEU A 240 -12.32 15.73 17.78
CA LEU A 240 -11.04 16.44 17.90
C LEU A 240 -11.08 17.56 18.96
N LEU A 241 -12.20 18.26 19.08
CA LEU A 241 -12.39 19.32 20.07
C LEU A 241 -12.90 18.80 21.42
N ASN A 242 -13.24 17.51 21.50
CA ASN A 242 -13.83 16.85 22.67
C ASN A 242 -15.03 17.63 23.24
N ARG A 243 -15.89 18.16 22.36
CA ARG A 243 -17.09 18.90 22.74
C ARG A 243 -18.15 18.82 21.65
N ASP A 244 -19.40 19.07 22.03
CA ASP A 244 -20.44 19.38 21.05
C ASP A 244 -20.16 20.74 20.42
N VAL A 245 -19.98 20.70 19.12
CA VAL A 245 -19.55 21.82 18.28
C VAL A 245 -20.74 22.60 17.71
N SER A 246 -21.97 22.11 17.92
CA SER A 246 -23.19 22.86 17.63
C SER A 246 -23.45 24.00 18.62
N ALA A 247 -22.92 23.90 19.85
CA ALA A 247 -23.28 24.78 20.96
C ALA A 247 -22.57 26.15 20.95
N ARG A 248 -21.39 26.28 20.32
CA ARG A 248 -20.59 27.52 20.34
C ARG A 248 -19.81 27.73 19.04
N PRO A 249 -19.57 29.00 18.62
CA PRO A 249 -18.68 29.30 17.51
C PRO A 249 -17.25 28.77 17.73
N LEU A 250 -16.55 28.47 16.63
CA LEU A 250 -15.15 28.05 16.67
C LEU A 250 -14.23 29.22 17.01
N SER A 251 -13.45 29.09 18.09
CA SER A 251 -12.38 30.05 18.42
C SER A 251 -11.21 29.97 17.44
N ASP A 252 -10.33 30.96 17.44
CA ASP A 252 -9.12 30.92 16.60
C ASP A 252 -8.21 29.72 16.93
N ALA A 253 -8.12 29.36 18.21
CA ALA A 253 -7.41 28.15 18.64
C ALA A 253 -8.03 26.88 18.06
N ASP A 254 -9.36 26.77 18.06
CA ASP A 254 -10.09 25.65 17.45
C ASP A 254 -9.81 25.59 15.94
N ARG A 255 -9.88 26.73 15.25
CA ARG A 255 -9.62 26.84 13.80
C ARG A 255 -8.21 26.37 13.45
N VAL A 256 -7.20 26.76 14.23
CA VAL A 256 -5.81 26.32 14.05
C VAL A 256 -5.68 24.81 14.27
N LYS A 257 -6.31 24.27 15.32
CA LYS A 257 -6.29 22.83 15.63
C LYS A 257 -6.94 22.01 14.51
N ILE A 258 -8.13 22.41 14.04
CA ILE A 258 -8.86 21.75 12.94
C ILE A 258 -8.05 21.82 11.65
N LYS A 259 -7.51 23.00 11.30
CA LYS A 259 -6.69 23.18 10.10
C LYS A 259 -5.47 22.25 10.11
N LYS A 260 -4.79 22.12 11.25
CA LYS A 260 -3.63 21.22 11.42
C LYS A 260 -4.02 19.75 11.30
N ALA A 261 -5.18 19.37 11.83
CA ALA A 261 -5.67 18.00 11.79
C ALA A 261 -6.09 17.59 10.36
N LEU A 262 -6.95 18.39 9.71
CA LEU A 262 -7.56 18.07 8.42
C LEU A 262 -6.65 18.26 7.20
N ARG A 263 -5.59 19.09 7.30
CA ARG A 263 -4.71 19.36 6.16
C ARG A 263 -4.07 18.08 5.62
N GLY A 264 -4.29 17.83 4.33
CA GLY A 264 -3.76 16.68 3.60
C GLY A 264 -4.62 15.42 3.67
N ILE A 265 -5.70 15.42 4.46
CA ILE A 265 -6.68 14.32 4.50
C ILE A 265 -7.53 14.34 3.24
N LYS A 266 -7.88 13.16 2.71
CA LYS A 266 -8.85 12.99 1.63
C LYS A 266 -10.26 12.88 2.20
N VAL A 267 -11.20 13.62 1.63
CA VAL A 267 -12.62 13.57 1.93
C VAL A 267 -13.41 13.26 0.67
N GLU A 268 -14.56 12.62 0.82
CA GLU A 268 -15.56 12.45 -0.23
C GLU A 268 -16.77 13.33 0.05
N VAL A 269 -17.38 13.84 -1.02
CA VAL A 269 -18.58 14.68 -0.91
C VAL A 269 -19.85 13.84 -0.82
N THR A 270 -20.79 14.31 0.00
CA THR A 270 -22.05 13.59 0.26
C THR A 270 -23.29 14.22 -0.38
N HIS A 271 -23.20 15.48 -0.83
CA HIS A 271 -24.34 16.28 -1.34
C HIS A 271 -24.78 15.98 -2.79
N ARG A 272 -24.09 15.09 -3.51
CA ARG A 272 -24.32 14.83 -4.96
C ARG A 272 -25.01 13.49 -5.23
N GLY A 273 -25.94 13.07 -4.37
CA GLY A 273 -26.59 11.78 -4.47
C GLY A 273 -25.59 10.61 -4.44
N ASN A 274 -25.55 9.80 -5.50
CA ASN A 274 -24.67 8.64 -5.61
C ASN A 274 -23.21 8.99 -5.98
N MET A 275 -22.93 10.23 -6.39
CA MET A 275 -21.59 10.63 -6.79
C MET A 275 -20.72 11.00 -5.59
N ARG A 276 -19.82 10.09 -5.17
CA ARG A 276 -18.91 10.26 -4.03
C ARG A 276 -17.52 10.76 -4.45
N ARG A 277 -17.47 11.99 -4.97
CA ARG A 277 -16.21 12.57 -5.47
C ARG A 277 -15.23 12.85 -4.33
N LYS A 278 -13.97 12.44 -4.50
CA LYS A 278 -12.90 12.59 -3.51
C LYS A 278 -12.05 13.82 -3.76
N TYR A 279 -11.63 14.47 -2.69
CA TYR A 279 -10.79 15.66 -2.70
C TYR A 279 -9.76 15.59 -1.58
N ARG A 280 -8.58 16.18 -1.79
CA ARG A 280 -7.58 16.37 -0.74
C ARG A 280 -7.70 17.77 -0.16
N ILE A 281 -7.81 17.87 1.17
CA ILE A 281 -7.93 19.14 1.89
C ILE A 281 -6.58 19.86 1.85
N SER A 282 -6.58 21.10 1.35
CA SER A 282 -5.41 21.99 1.39
C SER A 282 -5.43 22.90 2.62
N GLY A 283 -6.62 23.30 3.09
CA GLY A 283 -6.79 24.18 4.24
C GLY A 283 -8.25 24.42 4.62
N LEU A 284 -8.46 25.46 5.42
CA LEU A 284 -9.77 25.99 5.80
C LEU A 284 -9.88 27.44 5.33
N THR A 285 -11.09 27.88 5.03
CA THR A 285 -11.35 29.28 4.71
C THR A 285 -11.21 30.18 5.95
N PRO A 286 -10.76 31.43 5.78
CA PRO A 286 -10.71 32.39 6.89
C PRO A 286 -12.12 32.88 7.28
N GLN A 287 -13.00 33.10 6.29
CA GLN A 287 -14.39 33.50 6.51
C GLN A 287 -15.29 32.31 6.86
N ALA A 288 -16.41 32.63 7.51
CA ALA A 288 -17.52 31.69 7.72
C ALA A 288 -18.24 31.37 6.41
N THR A 289 -18.90 30.22 6.33
CA THR A 289 -19.60 29.76 5.12
C THR A 289 -20.68 30.74 4.66
N ARG A 290 -21.38 31.41 5.59
CA ARG A 290 -22.39 32.45 5.27
C ARG A 290 -21.84 33.69 4.56
N GLU A 291 -20.58 34.04 4.82
CA GLU A 291 -19.91 35.24 4.28
C GLU A 291 -19.07 34.91 3.03
N LEU A 292 -18.91 33.62 2.72
CA LEU A 292 -18.02 33.15 1.68
C LEU A 292 -18.71 33.21 0.31
N THR A 293 -18.11 33.97 -0.60
CA THR A 293 -18.51 34.08 -2.01
C THR A 293 -17.42 33.55 -2.92
N PHE A 294 -17.81 33.07 -4.10
CA PHE A 294 -16.87 32.59 -5.12
C PHE A 294 -17.41 32.88 -6.52
N PRO A 295 -16.52 33.05 -7.53
CA PRO A 295 -16.95 33.24 -8.91
C PRO A 295 -17.47 31.93 -9.48
N ILE A 296 -18.73 31.92 -9.96
CA ILE A 296 -19.37 30.73 -10.53
C ILE A 296 -19.01 30.50 -12.01
N ASP A 297 -18.65 31.58 -12.72
CA ASP A 297 -18.35 31.59 -14.14
C ASP A 297 -17.05 32.37 -14.43
N GLU A 298 -16.58 32.29 -15.69
CA GLU A 298 -15.43 33.06 -16.16
C GLU A 298 -15.72 34.56 -16.30
N ARG A 299 -17.00 34.94 -16.25
CA ARG A 299 -17.46 36.34 -16.25
C ARG A 299 -17.33 36.99 -14.86
N GLY A 300 -16.98 36.22 -13.84
CA GLY A 300 -16.73 36.70 -12.49
C GLY A 300 -18.00 36.89 -11.64
N THR A 301 -19.14 36.33 -12.04
CA THR A 301 -20.38 36.43 -11.27
C THR A 301 -20.18 35.79 -9.90
N LEU A 302 -20.19 36.60 -8.84
CA LEU A 302 -20.01 36.12 -7.47
C LEU A 302 -21.32 35.53 -6.94
N LYS A 303 -21.21 34.37 -6.31
CA LYS A 303 -22.34 33.71 -5.62
C LYS A 303 -21.92 33.28 -4.23
N SER A 304 -22.82 33.38 -3.26
CA SER A 304 -22.58 32.84 -1.92
C SER A 304 -22.55 31.31 -1.95
N VAL A 305 -21.70 30.70 -1.12
CA VAL A 305 -21.67 29.23 -0.95
C VAL A 305 -23.03 28.73 -0.47
N VAL A 306 -23.70 29.45 0.43
CA VAL A 306 -25.02 29.04 0.96
C VAL A 306 -26.07 29.02 -0.15
N GLU A 307 -26.13 30.07 -0.96
CA GLU A 307 -27.07 30.18 -2.08
C GLU A 307 -26.79 29.13 -3.15
N TYR A 308 -25.52 28.94 -3.50
CA TYR A 308 -25.12 27.94 -4.47
C TYR A 308 -25.54 26.53 -4.06
N PHE A 309 -25.33 26.14 -2.79
CA PHE A 309 -25.71 24.80 -2.33
C PHE A 309 -27.23 24.60 -2.24
N ARG A 310 -27.96 25.64 -1.84
CA ARG A 310 -29.43 25.61 -1.80
C ARG A 310 -30.02 25.48 -3.21
N GLU A 311 -29.57 26.29 -4.16
CA GLU A 311 -30.15 26.33 -5.50
C GLU A 311 -29.69 25.16 -6.38
N THR A 312 -28.42 24.75 -6.28
CA THR A 312 -27.85 23.72 -7.17
C THR A 312 -28.15 22.30 -6.67
N TYR A 313 -28.17 22.09 -5.35
CA TYR A 313 -28.29 20.76 -4.74
C TYR A 313 -29.50 20.60 -3.83
N GLY A 314 -30.31 21.65 -3.62
CA GLY A 314 -31.40 21.61 -2.63
C GLY A 314 -30.91 21.44 -1.19
N PHE A 315 -29.63 21.73 -0.91
CA PHE A 315 -29.02 21.44 0.39
C PHE A 315 -28.98 22.70 1.27
N VAL A 316 -29.65 22.66 2.42
CA VAL A 316 -29.66 23.75 3.40
C VAL A 316 -28.56 23.52 4.44
N ILE A 317 -27.50 24.32 4.34
CA ILE A 317 -26.35 24.31 5.27
C ILE A 317 -26.81 24.79 6.65
N GLN A 318 -26.59 23.99 7.69
CA GLN A 318 -26.98 24.33 9.06
C GLN A 318 -25.88 25.11 9.80
N HIS A 319 -24.62 24.70 9.63
CA HIS A 319 -23.44 25.24 10.30
C HIS A 319 -22.82 26.39 9.50
N THR A 320 -23.63 27.40 9.17
CA THR A 320 -23.22 28.51 8.30
C THR A 320 -22.12 29.40 8.91
N GLN A 321 -21.96 29.36 10.22
CA GLN A 321 -20.92 30.05 11.00
C GLN A 321 -19.54 29.36 10.96
N TRP A 322 -19.47 28.13 10.45
CA TRP A 322 -18.21 27.38 10.33
C TRP A 322 -17.48 27.71 9.03
N PRO A 323 -16.15 27.56 8.99
CA PRO A 323 -15.38 27.71 7.76
C PRO A 323 -15.64 26.54 6.81
N CYS A 324 -15.44 26.77 5.52
CA CYS A 324 -15.41 25.73 4.51
C CYS A 324 -14.04 25.03 4.47
N LEU A 325 -14.03 23.77 4.03
CA LEU A 325 -12.83 23.09 3.57
C LEU A 325 -12.39 23.67 2.24
N GLN A 326 -11.13 24.05 2.15
CA GLN A 326 -10.50 24.41 0.88
C GLN A 326 -9.87 23.17 0.26
N VAL A 327 -10.26 22.87 -0.98
CA VAL A 327 -9.76 21.73 -1.76
C VAL A 327 -9.40 22.16 -3.18
N GLY A 328 -8.74 21.29 -3.94
CA GLY A 328 -8.38 21.56 -5.34
C GLY A 328 -7.07 22.34 -5.48
N ASN A 329 -6.92 23.06 -6.60
CA ASN A 329 -5.71 23.83 -6.92
C ASN A 329 -5.70 25.16 -6.17
N ALA A 330 -4.53 25.65 -5.77
CA ALA A 330 -4.35 26.97 -5.18
C ALA A 330 -4.85 28.11 -6.09
N GLN A 331 -4.74 27.96 -7.42
CA GLN A 331 -5.20 28.98 -8.38
C GLN A 331 -6.72 28.99 -8.59
N ARG A 332 -7.39 27.84 -8.41
CA ARG A 332 -8.86 27.70 -8.51
C ARG A 332 -9.34 26.85 -7.32
N PRO A 333 -9.43 27.46 -6.12
CA PRO A 333 -9.87 26.73 -4.94
C PRO A 333 -11.34 26.37 -5.04
N ASN A 334 -11.68 25.16 -4.60
CA ASN A 334 -13.06 24.76 -4.37
C ASN A 334 -13.35 24.84 -2.88
N TYR A 335 -14.52 25.37 -2.53
CA TYR A 335 -14.97 25.49 -1.16
C TYR A 335 -16.07 24.46 -0.88
N LEU A 336 -15.84 23.62 0.12
CA LEU A 336 -16.80 22.59 0.53
C LEU A 336 -17.21 22.83 1.98
N PRO A 337 -18.51 23.05 2.27
CA PRO A 337 -19.01 23.03 3.63
C PRO A 337 -18.63 21.71 4.34
N MET A 338 -18.27 21.77 5.61
CA MET A 338 -17.85 20.57 6.35
C MET A 338 -18.97 19.52 6.44
N GLU A 339 -20.23 19.95 6.49
CA GLU A 339 -21.42 19.09 6.56
C GLU A 339 -21.56 18.15 5.36
N VAL A 340 -21.05 18.56 4.20
CA VAL A 340 -21.20 17.77 2.96
C VAL A 340 -19.98 16.91 2.68
N CYS A 341 -19.13 16.68 3.68
CA CYS A 341 -17.87 15.96 3.53
C CYS A 341 -17.76 14.81 4.55
N LYS A 342 -17.26 13.67 4.08
CA LYS A 342 -16.91 12.50 4.89
C LYS A 342 -15.45 12.13 4.66
N ILE A 343 -14.72 11.75 5.71
CA ILE A 343 -13.34 11.29 5.59
C ILE A 343 -13.30 9.95 4.86
N VAL A 344 -12.43 9.85 3.85
CA VAL A 344 -12.21 8.60 3.10
C VAL A 344 -11.53 7.57 4.00
N ALA A 345 -12.02 6.32 4.00
CA ALA A 345 -11.44 5.22 4.77
C ALA A 345 -10.02 4.83 4.32
N GLY A 346 -9.27 4.14 5.19
CA GLY A 346 -7.95 3.58 4.84
C GLY A 346 -6.82 4.60 4.77
N GLN A 347 -6.98 5.77 5.38
CA GLN A 347 -5.94 6.78 5.45
C GLN A 347 -5.10 6.59 6.72
N ARG A 348 -3.88 6.07 6.56
CA ARG A 348 -2.92 5.92 7.67
C ARG A 348 -2.59 7.27 8.29
N TYR A 349 -2.63 7.35 9.62
CA TYR A 349 -2.13 8.49 10.37
C TYR A 349 -0.61 8.38 10.53
N SER A 350 0.15 9.33 9.97
CA SER A 350 1.62 9.31 9.97
C SER A 350 2.27 10.25 10.97
N LYS A 351 1.49 11.14 11.62
CA LYS A 351 1.99 12.07 12.62
C LYS A 351 2.19 11.35 13.97
N ARG A 352 2.96 11.97 14.87
CA ARG A 352 3.16 11.46 16.23
C ARG A 352 1.83 11.41 16.98
N LEU A 353 1.55 10.28 17.62
CA LEU A 353 0.43 10.09 18.54
C LEU A 353 0.73 10.77 19.89
N ASN A 354 -0.30 11.27 20.55
CA ASN A 354 -0.19 11.78 21.92
C ASN A 354 -0.10 10.61 22.94
N GLU A 355 0.24 10.90 24.19
CA GLU A 355 0.45 9.87 25.22
C GLU A 355 -0.78 9.00 25.49
N LYS A 356 -1.98 9.61 25.46
CA LYS A 356 -3.26 8.90 25.60
C LYS A 356 -3.47 7.92 24.45
N GLN A 357 -3.27 8.37 23.21
CA GLN A 357 -3.37 7.55 22.00
C GLN A 357 -2.34 6.42 21.98
N ILE A 358 -1.10 6.67 22.43
CA ILE A 358 -0.07 5.65 22.57
C ILE A 358 -0.51 4.60 23.60
N THR A 359 -1.04 5.03 24.74
CA THR A 359 -1.53 4.13 25.79
C THR A 359 -2.67 3.25 25.28
N GLU A 360 -3.65 3.83 24.58
CA GLU A 360 -4.74 3.05 23.98
C GLU A 360 -4.24 2.07 22.90
N LEU A 361 -3.29 2.49 22.07
CA LEU A 361 -2.67 1.60 21.08
C LEU A 361 -1.93 0.44 21.76
N LEU A 362 -1.19 0.72 22.84
CA LEU A 362 -0.46 -0.28 23.61
C LEU A 362 -1.38 -1.31 24.23
N LYS A 363 -2.52 -0.89 24.81
CA LYS A 363 -3.54 -1.82 25.33
C LYS A 363 -4.01 -2.84 24.29
N VAL A 364 -4.04 -2.46 23.03
CA VAL A 364 -4.47 -3.33 21.92
C VAL A 364 -3.34 -4.22 21.40
N THR A 365 -2.08 -3.76 21.47
CA THR A 365 -0.91 -4.49 20.96
C THR A 365 -0.23 -5.39 21.98
N CYS A 366 -0.42 -5.14 23.28
CA CYS A 366 0.16 -5.92 24.36
C CYS A 366 -0.59 -7.26 24.52
N GLN A 367 -0.22 -8.24 23.69
CA GLN A 367 -0.78 -9.59 23.72
C GLN A 367 0.22 -10.59 24.34
N ARG A 368 -0.30 -11.64 24.98
CA ARG A 368 0.55 -12.72 25.49
C ARG A 368 1.16 -13.52 24.32
N PRO A 369 2.36 -14.11 24.46
CA PRO A 369 3.01 -14.84 23.38
C PRO A 369 2.14 -15.94 22.73
N LYS A 370 1.38 -16.70 23.54
CA LYS A 370 0.47 -17.75 23.05
C LYS A 370 -0.66 -17.17 22.17
N GLU A 371 -1.30 -16.10 22.61
CA GLU A 371 -2.37 -15.43 21.84
C GLU A 371 -1.82 -14.84 20.53
N ARG A 372 -0.61 -14.29 20.57
CA ARG A 372 0.06 -13.77 19.38
C ARG A 372 0.42 -14.88 18.39
N GLU A 373 0.91 -16.03 18.88
CA GLU A 373 1.15 -17.22 18.04
C GLU A 373 -0.15 -17.67 17.33
N GLU A 374 -1.26 -17.76 18.06
CA GLU A 374 -2.56 -18.12 17.49
C GLU A 374 -3.03 -17.11 16.43
N ASP A 375 -2.87 -15.81 16.65
CA ASP A 375 -3.22 -14.76 15.69
C ASP A 375 -2.35 -14.84 14.42
N ILE A 376 -1.05 -15.14 14.56
CA ILE A 376 -0.14 -15.36 13.42
C ILE A 376 -0.62 -16.58 12.61
N LEU A 377 -0.88 -17.72 13.26
CA LEU A 377 -1.33 -18.95 12.59
C LEU A 377 -2.67 -18.75 11.88
N LYS A 378 -3.62 -18.04 12.50
CA LYS A 378 -4.89 -17.66 11.87
C LYS A 378 -4.67 -16.81 10.63
N THR A 379 -3.75 -15.84 10.69
CA THR A 379 -3.42 -14.98 9.54
C THR A 379 -2.83 -15.78 8.39
N VAL A 380 -1.91 -16.71 8.67
CA VAL A 380 -1.33 -17.59 7.65
C VAL A 380 -2.41 -18.44 6.98
N LYS A 381 -3.27 -19.06 7.78
CA LYS A 381 -4.38 -19.87 7.28
C LYS A 381 -5.34 -19.05 6.42
N HIS A 382 -5.73 -17.86 6.88
CA HIS A 382 -6.65 -16.97 6.17
C HIS A 382 -6.08 -16.45 4.84
N ASN A 383 -4.78 -16.19 4.78
CA ASN A 383 -4.14 -15.75 3.54
C ASN A 383 -3.99 -16.90 2.53
N SER A 384 -4.04 -18.16 2.98
CA SER A 384 -4.08 -19.36 2.13
C SER A 384 -3.00 -19.33 1.02
N TYR A 385 -1.75 -19.07 1.41
CA TYR A 385 -0.62 -18.90 0.47
C TYR A 385 -0.43 -20.09 -0.48
N SER A 386 -0.83 -21.30 -0.09
CA SER A 386 -0.80 -22.49 -0.94
C SER A 386 -1.75 -22.42 -2.14
N GLU A 387 -2.82 -21.63 -2.04
CA GLU A 387 -3.85 -21.42 -3.08
C GLU A 387 -3.71 -20.05 -3.76
N ASP A 388 -2.70 -19.26 -3.39
CA ASP A 388 -2.44 -17.96 -4.01
C ASP A 388 -2.05 -18.17 -5.48
N PRO A 389 -2.80 -17.64 -6.46
CA PRO A 389 -2.53 -17.88 -7.87
C PRO A 389 -1.15 -17.37 -8.31
N TYR A 390 -0.62 -16.33 -7.66
CA TYR A 390 0.72 -15.83 -7.93
C TYR A 390 1.79 -16.74 -7.30
N ALA A 391 1.57 -17.22 -6.07
CA ALA A 391 2.48 -18.19 -5.46
C ALA A 391 2.53 -19.49 -6.28
N VAL A 392 1.37 -19.99 -6.73
CA VAL A 392 1.24 -21.19 -7.57
C VAL A 392 1.93 -21.00 -8.92
N GLU A 393 1.69 -19.88 -9.62
CA GLU A 393 2.35 -19.55 -10.89
C GLU A 393 3.89 -19.57 -10.75
N PHE A 394 4.40 -18.95 -9.70
CA PHE A 394 5.82 -18.87 -9.40
C PHE A 394 6.37 -20.11 -8.67
N GLY A 395 5.54 -21.13 -8.45
CA GLY A 395 5.90 -22.40 -7.79
C GLY A 395 6.35 -22.27 -6.33
N ILE A 396 6.03 -21.16 -5.66
CA ILE A 396 6.40 -20.89 -4.27
C ILE A 396 5.46 -21.66 -3.36
N LYS A 397 6.00 -22.54 -2.52
CA LYS A 397 5.23 -23.25 -1.50
C LYS A 397 5.59 -22.73 -0.11
N ILE A 398 4.58 -22.41 0.69
CA ILE A 398 4.74 -21.98 2.08
C ILE A 398 4.23 -23.08 3.00
N SER A 399 5.04 -23.52 3.96
CA SER A 399 4.70 -24.56 4.95
C SER A 399 4.84 -24.09 6.39
#